data_AF-A0A356AYZ1-F1
#
_entry.id   AF-A0A356AYZ1-F1
#
_cell.length_a   1.000
_cell.length_b   1.000
_cell.length_c   1.000
_cell.angle_alpha   90.00
_cell.angle_beta   90.00
_cell.angle_gamma   90.00
#
_symmetry.space_group_name_H-M   'P 1'
#
loop_
_entity.id
_entity.type
_entity.pdbx_description
1 polymer ?
#
loop_
_entity_poly.entity_id
_entity_poly.type
_entity_poly.pdbx_seq_one_letter_code
_entity_poly.pdbx_strand_id
1 'polypeptide(L)'
;MEHNNPSILKTVFGMMMNPSSAIKQSLSGAKRFLSILVSGLAFGLFFLQTGLDLYKTGQKSLQFVAFLSVAGFLYGFMLIPILAFFIWIILKIAKSRDSLPQVISTFCLSYSGTLVYGLLGFIFSIALGWKTSVAFGVTGVLWAIGPMIVGIREMTNGKNGLSVSIATIISAFVLLSWSILGNL
;
A
#
# COMPACT_ATOMS: atom_id res chain seq x y z
N MET A 1 -30.62 24.17 10.68
CA MET A 1 -30.10 23.26 9.66
C MET A 1 -29.54 22.05 10.39
N GLU A 2 -30.20 20.89 10.25
CA GLU A 2 -29.89 19.67 10.99
C GLU A 2 -28.46 19.17 10.71
N HIS A 3 -27.69 18.98 11.78
CA HIS A 3 -26.41 18.25 11.75
C HIS A 3 -26.71 16.76 11.56
N ASN A 4 -26.82 16.32 10.31
CA ASN A 4 -26.83 14.89 9.98
C ASN A 4 -25.45 14.30 10.33
N ASN A 5 -25.33 13.73 11.52
CA ASN A 5 -24.20 12.87 11.89
C ASN A 5 -24.10 11.76 10.82
N PRO A 6 -22.96 11.64 10.08
CA PRO A 6 -22.81 10.53 9.16
C PRO A 6 -22.92 9.24 9.96
N SER A 7 -23.89 8.40 9.59
CA SER A 7 -24.09 7.06 10.16
C SER A 7 -22.74 6.38 10.31
N ILE A 8 -22.46 5.83 11.51
CA ILE A 8 -21.22 5.11 11.83
C ILE A 8 -20.93 4.04 10.75
N LEU A 9 -21.97 3.44 10.20
CA LEU A 9 -21.90 2.47 9.10
C LEU A 9 -21.35 3.10 7.81
N LYS A 10 -21.79 4.31 7.44
CA LYS A 10 -21.24 5.08 6.30
C LYS A 10 -19.79 5.49 6.53
N THR A 11 -19.43 5.84 7.77
CA THR A 11 -18.06 6.20 8.14
C THR A 11 -17.15 4.98 8.09
N VAL A 12 -17.59 3.84 8.64
CA VAL A 12 -16.86 2.56 8.58
C VAL A 12 -16.75 2.09 7.14
N PHE A 13 -17.83 2.11 6.35
CA PHE A 13 -17.79 1.71 4.96
C PHE A 13 -16.94 2.67 4.11
N GLY A 14 -16.95 3.96 4.42
CA GLY A 14 -16.08 4.97 3.80
C GLY A 14 -14.61 4.78 4.18
N MET A 15 -14.32 4.44 5.45
CA MET A 15 -13.00 4.04 5.94
C MET A 15 -12.56 2.70 5.34
N MET A 16 -13.48 1.79 5.05
CA MET A 16 -13.17 0.54 4.35
C MET A 16 -12.89 0.82 2.88
N MET A 17 -13.70 1.64 2.19
CA MET A 17 -13.57 2.06 0.78
C MET A 17 -12.34 2.94 0.51
N ASN A 18 -11.93 3.75 1.47
CA ASN A 18 -10.76 4.61 1.36
C ASN A 18 -10.11 4.83 2.74
N PRO A 19 -9.42 3.81 3.29
CA PRO A 19 -8.79 3.90 4.62
C PRO A 19 -7.76 5.02 4.64
N SER A 20 -7.07 5.21 3.52
CA SER A 20 -6.12 6.27 3.25
C SER A 20 -6.70 7.69 3.37
N SER A 21 -7.96 7.96 2.97
CA SER A 21 -8.56 9.30 3.17
C SER A 21 -8.95 9.55 4.62
N ALA A 22 -9.45 8.53 5.32
CA ALA A 22 -9.75 8.64 6.75
C ALA A 22 -8.47 8.82 7.57
N ILE A 23 -7.43 8.07 7.22
CA ILE A 23 -6.10 8.21 7.79
C ILE A 23 -5.52 9.59 7.45
N LYS A 24 -5.64 10.10 6.21
CA LYS A 24 -5.17 11.45 5.81
C LYS A 24 -5.83 12.57 6.61
N GLN A 25 -7.09 12.41 7.03
CA GLN A 25 -7.81 13.39 7.85
C GLN A 25 -7.33 13.37 9.31
N SER A 26 -7.11 12.18 9.89
CA SER A 26 -6.55 12.02 11.25
C SER A 26 -5.03 12.27 11.34
N LEU A 27 -4.31 12.12 10.21
CA LEU A 27 -2.86 12.28 10.08
C LEU A 27 -2.46 13.56 9.34
N SER A 28 -3.36 14.55 9.20
CA SER A 28 -3.03 15.87 8.65
C SER A 28 -1.93 16.60 9.44
N GLY A 29 -1.61 16.14 10.66
CA GLY A 29 -0.43 16.53 11.45
C GLY A 29 0.68 15.47 11.55
N ALA A 30 0.56 14.33 10.88
CA ALA A 30 1.51 13.22 11.03
C ALA A 30 2.81 13.48 10.28
N LYS A 31 3.90 13.32 11.03
CA LYS A 31 5.27 13.49 10.55
C LYS A 31 5.51 12.55 9.36
N ARG A 32 6.15 13.08 8.30
CA ARG A 32 6.54 12.38 7.04
C ARG A 32 7.12 10.98 7.24
N PHE A 33 7.74 10.74 8.38
CA PHE A 33 8.27 9.44 8.75
C PHE A 33 7.18 8.36 8.87
N LEU A 34 6.00 8.70 9.38
CA LEU A 34 4.90 7.76 9.59
C LEU A 34 4.31 7.26 8.26
N SER A 35 4.20 8.10 7.23
CA SER A 35 3.69 7.65 5.93
C SER A 35 4.63 6.62 5.30
N ILE A 36 5.94 6.87 5.33
CA ILE A 36 6.96 5.92 4.83
C ILE A 36 6.99 4.65 5.69
N LEU A 37 6.81 4.78 7.00
CA LEU A 37 6.72 3.62 7.89
C LEU A 37 5.51 2.74 7.57
N VAL A 38 4.36 3.34 7.24
CA VAL A 38 3.16 2.60 6.82
C VAL A 38 3.44 1.74 5.59
N SER A 39 4.10 2.26 4.56
CA SER A 39 4.46 1.46 3.40
C SER A 39 5.51 0.40 3.74
N GLY A 40 6.54 0.74 4.53
CA GLY A 40 7.53 -0.22 5.03
C GLY A 40 6.89 -1.41 5.74
N LEU A 41 6.01 -1.16 6.71
CA LEU A 41 5.30 -2.21 7.44
C LEU A 41 4.35 -3.00 6.56
N ALA A 42 3.64 -2.34 5.64
CA ALA A 42 2.74 -3.00 4.70
C ALA A 42 3.46 -4.06 3.86
N PHE A 43 4.57 -3.67 3.24
CA PHE A 43 5.37 -4.57 2.40
C PHE A 43 6.16 -5.58 3.22
N GLY A 44 6.63 -5.23 4.42
CA GLY A 44 7.23 -6.19 5.35
C GLY A 44 6.28 -7.33 5.70
N LEU A 45 5.04 -7.03 6.07
CA LEU A 45 4.03 -8.05 6.37
C LEU A 45 3.61 -8.85 5.14
N PHE A 46 3.49 -8.20 3.99
CA PHE A 46 3.16 -8.89 2.74
C PHE A 46 4.22 -9.94 2.37
N PHE A 47 5.50 -9.56 2.41
CA PHE A 47 6.60 -10.45 2.09
C PHE A 47 6.82 -11.51 3.17
N LEU A 48 6.62 -11.16 4.44
CA LEU A 48 6.61 -12.13 5.52
C LEU A 48 5.58 -13.22 5.27
N GLN A 49 4.36 -12.87 4.86
CA GLN A 49 3.33 -13.86 4.51
C GLN A 49 3.76 -14.73 3.33
N THR A 50 4.42 -14.15 2.34
CA THR A 50 4.98 -14.92 1.20
C THR A 50 6.01 -15.94 1.70
N GLY A 51 6.91 -15.51 2.60
CA GLY A 51 7.88 -16.40 3.22
C GLY A 51 7.22 -17.50 4.05
N LEU A 52 6.22 -17.16 4.87
CA LEU A 52 5.48 -18.15 5.68
C LEU A 52 4.77 -19.18 4.81
N ASP A 53 4.19 -18.76 3.69
CA ASP A 53 3.51 -19.67 2.76
C ASP A 53 4.49 -20.66 2.13
N LEU A 54 5.70 -20.20 1.76
CA LEU A 54 6.78 -21.04 1.22
C LEU A 54 7.41 -21.96 2.28
N TYR A 55 7.47 -21.51 3.53
CA TYR A 55 7.92 -22.32 4.65
C TYR A 55 6.92 -23.45 4.94
N LYS A 56 5.61 -23.14 4.96
CA LYS A 56 4.54 -24.12 5.18
C LYS A 56 4.44 -25.18 4.09
N THR A 57 4.87 -24.88 2.86
CA THR A 57 4.96 -25.86 1.77
C THR A 57 6.25 -26.69 1.81
N GLY A 58 7.16 -26.42 2.75
CA GLY A 58 8.46 -27.09 2.84
C GLY A 58 9.44 -26.68 1.74
N GLN A 59 9.13 -25.64 0.95
CA GLN A 59 10.00 -25.19 -0.14
C GLN A 59 11.20 -24.38 0.35
N LYS A 60 11.04 -23.63 1.44
CA LYS A 60 12.06 -22.71 1.97
C LYS A 60 12.17 -22.79 3.49
N SER A 61 13.29 -22.31 4.02
CA SER A 61 13.60 -22.32 5.47
C SER A 61 13.02 -21.12 6.22
N LEU A 62 13.01 -21.19 7.55
CA LEU A 62 12.58 -20.07 8.40
C LEU A 62 13.50 -18.83 8.25
N GLN A 63 14.80 -19.05 7.98
CA GLN A 63 15.74 -17.96 7.67
C GLN A 63 15.30 -17.17 6.42
N PHE A 64 14.75 -17.87 5.43
CA PHE A 64 14.21 -17.23 4.23
C PHE A 64 12.98 -16.37 4.52
N VAL A 65 12.14 -16.76 5.48
CA VAL A 65 11.00 -15.94 5.95
C VAL A 65 11.50 -14.61 6.53
N ALA A 66 12.54 -14.66 7.37
CA ALA A 66 13.13 -13.47 7.97
C ALA A 66 13.75 -12.56 6.90
N PHE A 67 14.49 -13.15 5.94
CA PHE A 67 15.05 -12.43 4.81
C PHE A 67 13.97 -11.72 3.99
N LEU A 68 12.90 -12.42 3.60
CA LEU A 68 11.78 -11.83 2.85
C LEU A 68 11.10 -10.72 3.64
N SER A 69 10.89 -10.87 4.94
CA SER A 69 10.30 -9.83 5.78
C SER A 69 11.15 -8.54 5.78
N VAL A 70 12.46 -8.66 5.96
CA VAL A 70 13.39 -7.52 5.91
C VAL A 70 13.45 -6.92 4.51
N ALA A 71 13.53 -7.74 3.48
CA ALA A 71 13.54 -7.30 2.08
C ALA A 71 12.24 -6.54 1.73
N GLY A 72 11.09 -7.06 2.15
CA GLY A 72 9.79 -6.41 1.99
C GLY A 72 9.71 -5.09 2.75
N PHE A 73 10.24 -5.03 3.98
CA PHE A 73 10.28 -3.76 4.72
C PHE A 73 11.13 -2.71 3.99
N LEU A 74 12.34 -3.08 3.53
CA LEU A 74 13.21 -2.19 2.77
C LEU A 74 12.57 -1.79 1.43
N TYR A 75 11.87 -2.71 0.77
CA TYR A 75 11.10 -2.45 -0.43
C TYR A 75 10.05 -1.35 -0.18
N GLY A 76 9.23 -1.50 0.87
CA GLY A 76 8.22 -0.52 1.22
C GLY A 76 8.79 0.82 1.72
N PHE A 77 9.92 0.77 2.42
CA PHE A 77 10.55 1.94 3.03
C PHE A 77 11.37 2.77 2.03
N MET A 78 12.01 2.14 1.04
CA MET A 78 12.88 2.81 0.07
C MET A 78 12.26 2.87 -1.32
N LEU A 79 11.81 1.74 -1.87
CA LEU A 79 11.39 1.69 -3.27
C LEU A 79 10.10 2.47 -3.51
N ILE A 80 9.14 2.41 -2.57
CA ILE A 80 7.87 3.12 -2.72
C ILE A 80 8.06 4.65 -2.72
N PRO A 81 8.84 5.27 -1.81
CA PRO A 81 9.21 6.68 -1.93
C PRO A 81 9.96 7.02 -3.22
N ILE A 82 10.83 6.14 -3.71
CA ILE A 82 11.54 6.33 -4.99
C ILE A 82 10.55 6.35 -6.17
N LEU A 83 9.58 5.42 -6.21
CA LEU A 83 8.51 5.43 -7.20
C LEU A 83 7.68 6.71 -7.10
N ALA A 84 7.36 7.16 -5.90
CA ALA A 84 6.66 8.42 -5.68
C ALA A 84 7.44 9.64 -6.20
N PHE A 85 8.77 9.61 -6.12
CA PHE A 85 9.63 10.64 -6.72
C PHE A 85 9.53 10.66 -8.25
N PHE A 86 9.57 9.51 -8.93
CA PHE A 86 9.37 9.45 -10.38
C PHE A 86 7.99 9.96 -10.80
N ILE A 87 6.97 9.64 -10.01
CA ILE A 87 5.61 10.12 -10.27
C ILE A 87 5.53 11.62 -10.06
N TRP A 88 6.18 12.16 -9.04
CA TRP A 88 6.27 13.60 -8.85
C TRP A 88 6.87 14.32 -10.07
N ILE A 89 7.89 13.74 -10.73
CA ILE A 89 8.43 14.27 -12.00
C ILE A 89 7.34 14.28 -13.08
N ILE A 90 6.61 13.18 -13.26
CA ILE A 90 5.52 13.08 -14.25
C ILE A 90 4.42 14.11 -13.93
N LEU A 91 4.07 14.28 -12.66
CA LEU A 91 3.06 15.25 -12.21
C LEU A 91 3.52 16.69 -12.46
N LYS A 92 4.82 16.98 -12.31
CA LYS A 92 5.38 18.30 -12.65
C LYS A 92 5.26 18.61 -14.14
N ILE A 93 5.55 17.63 -15.00
CA ILE A 93 5.33 17.75 -16.46
C ILE A 93 3.84 17.97 -16.76
N ALA A 94 2.95 17.33 -16.00
CA ALA A 94 1.50 17.50 -16.11
C ALA A 94 0.96 18.81 -15.52
N LYS A 95 1.83 19.74 -15.09
CA LYS A 95 1.55 21.04 -14.46
C LYS A 95 0.91 20.97 -13.06
N SER A 96 1.18 19.91 -12.29
CA SER A 96 0.78 19.83 -10.89
C SER A 96 1.62 20.76 -10.00
N ARG A 97 0.94 21.39 -9.02
CA ARG A 97 1.56 22.29 -8.04
C ARG A 97 2.02 21.58 -6.76
N ASP A 98 1.76 20.29 -6.63
CA ASP A 98 2.04 19.57 -5.39
C ASP A 98 3.55 19.47 -5.09
N SER A 99 3.85 19.47 -3.79
CA SER A 99 5.21 19.34 -3.27
C SER A 99 5.64 17.86 -3.23
N LEU A 100 6.93 17.59 -3.43
CA LEU A 100 7.47 16.22 -3.39
C LEU A 100 7.08 15.45 -2.09
N PRO A 101 7.17 16.04 -0.88
CA PRO A 101 6.81 15.34 0.35
C PRO A 101 5.32 14.95 0.43
N GLN A 102 4.45 15.76 -0.18
CA GLN A 102 3.02 15.49 -0.24
C GLN A 102 2.71 14.32 -1.20
N VAL A 103 3.41 14.25 -2.34
CA VAL A 103 3.29 13.12 -3.27
C VAL A 103 3.77 11.83 -2.61
N ILE A 104 4.96 11.85 -1.98
CA ILE A 104 5.50 10.69 -1.24
C ILE A 104 4.51 10.22 -0.17
N SER A 105 3.98 11.15 0.63
CA SER A 105 3.08 10.78 1.73
C SER A 105 1.77 10.20 1.20
N THR A 106 1.21 10.76 0.13
CA THR A 106 -0.01 10.25 -0.50
C THR A 106 0.19 8.86 -1.07
N PHE A 107 1.34 8.61 -1.70
CA PHE A 107 1.69 7.30 -2.23
C PHE A 107 1.91 6.26 -1.14
N CYS A 108 2.71 6.55 -0.12
CA CYS A 108 2.98 5.60 0.94
C CYS A 108 1.72 5.27 1.75
N LEU A 109 0.85 6.27 1.98
CA LEU A 109 -0.44 6.07 2.65
C LEU A 109 -1.45 5.30 1.79
N SER A 110 -1.33 5.28 0.46
CA SER A 110 -2.21 4.48 -0.40
C SER A 110 -2.08 2.97 -0.07
N TYR A 111 -0.93 2.54 0.46
CA TYR A 111 -0.70 1.17 0.93
C TYR A 111 -1.22 0.89 2.34
N SER A 112 -1.97 1.81 2.95
CA SER A 112 -2.61 1.54 4.25
C SER A 112 -3.58 0.36 4.18
N GLY A 113 -4.27 0.16 3.04
CA GLY A 113 -5.06 -1.03 2.80
C GLY A 113 -4.20 -2.29 2.85
N THR A 114 -3.06 -2.28 2.16
CA THR A 114 -2.08 -3.37 2.19
C THR A 114 -1.60 -3.68 3.61
N LEU A 115 -1.40 -2.67 4.46
CA LEU A 115 -1.05 -2.88 5.87
C LEU A 115 -2.16 -3.60 6.65
N VAL A 116 -3.41 -3.17 6.50
CA VAL A 116 -4.56 -3.79 7.18
C VAL A 116 -4.74 -5.24 6.74
N TYR A 117 -4.74 -5.48 5.43
CA TYR A 117 -4.78 -6.84 4.89
C TYR A 117 -3.55 -7.65 5.32
N GLY A 118 -2.39 -7.01 5.40
CA GLY A 118 -1.13 -7.58 5.90
C GLY A 118 -1.26 -8.13 7.31
N LEU A 119 -1.83 -7.34 8.21
CA LEU A 119 -2.06 -7.72 9.61
C LEU A 119 -3.08 -8.86 9.73
N LEU A 120 -4.20 -8.75 9.02
CA LEU A 120 -5.23 -9.81 9.02
C LEU A 120 -4.66 -11.12 8.46
N GLY A 121 -3.97 -11.05 7.32
CA GLY A 121 -3.33 -12.22 6.71
C GLY A 121 -2.32 -12.87 7.65
N PHE A 122 -1.51 -12.09 8.36
CA PHE A 122 -0.57 -12.62 9.35
C PHE A 122 -1.29 -13.36 10.49
N ILE A 123 -2.36 -12.78 11.06
CA ILE A 123 -3.16 -13.41 12.12
C ILE A 123 -3.76 -14.73 11.62
N PHE A 124 -4.38 -14.75 10.44
CA PHE A 124 -4.97 -15.95 9.85
C PHE A 124 -3.91 -17.01 9.51
N SER A 125 -2.73 -16.57 9.06
CA SER A 125 -1.61 -17.46 8.75
C SER A 125 -1.13 -18.20 9.99
N ILE A 126 -1.01 -17.52 11.15
CA ILE A 126 -0.61 -18.16 12.41
C ILE A 126 -1.74 -18.98 13.01
N ALA A 127 -2.96 -18.43 13.09
CA ALA A 127 -4.07 -19.06 13.81
C ALA A 127 -4.63 -20.29 13.08
N LEU A 128 -4.72 -20.25 11.74
CA LEU A 128 -5.36 -21.29 10.93
C LEU A 128 -4.38 -22.08 10.08
N GLY A 129 -3.07 -21.76 10.13
CA GLY A 129 -2.08 -22.35 9.24
C GLY A 129 -2.28 -22.01 7.76
N TRP A 130 -3.20 -21.09 7.43
CA TRP A 130 -3.61 -20.82 6.06
C TRP A 130 -2.51 -20.11 5.25
N LYS A 131 -2.56 -20.24 3.92
CA LYS A 131 -1.64 -19.57 2.98
C LYS A 131 -2.25 -18.23 2.58
N THR A 132 -1.69 -17.13 3.07
CA THR A 132 -2.35 -15.82 3.06
C THR A 132 -1.72 -14.80 2.13
N SER A 133 -0.54 -15.08 1.56
CA SER A 133 0.18 -14.14 0.68
C SER A 133 -0.65 -13.69 -0.53
N VAL A 134 -1.37 -14.61 -1.18
CA VAL A 134 -2.24 -14.27 -2.31
C VAL A 134 -3.55 -13.66 -1.82
N ALA A 135 -4.23 -14.34 -0.88
CA ALA A 135 -5.57 -13.96 -0.44
C ALA A 135 -5.61 -12.58 0.26
N PHE A 136 -4.60 -12.27 1.07
CA PHE A 136 -4.51 -11.02 1.81
C PHE A 136 -3.44 -10.10 1.25
N GLY A 137 -2.25 -10.61 0.94
CA GLY A 137 -1.14 -9.79 0.46
C GLY A 137 -1.42 -9.14 -0.90
N VAL A 138 -1.61 -9.95 -1.95
CA VAL A 138 -1.91 -9.45 -3.31
C VAL A 138 -3.20 -8.62 -3.31
N THR A 139 -4.25 -9.10 -2.64
CA THR A 139 -5.50 -8.33 -2.47
C THR A 139 -5.27 -6.98 -1.83
N GLY A 140 -4.44 -6.91 -0.79
CA GLY A 140 -4.06 -5.67 -0.12
C GLY A 140 -3.32 -4.70 -1.05
N VAL A 141 -2.44 -5.19 -1.93
CA VAL A 141 -1.76 -4.37 -2.95
C VAL A 141 -2.76 -3.87 -3.99
N LEU A 142 -3.67 -4.73 -4.46
CA LEU A 142 -4.72 -4.32 -5.40
C LEU A 142 -5.66 -3.27 -4.78
N TRP A 143 -5.90 -3.37 -3.48
CA TRP A 143 -6.68 -2.39 -2.73
C TRP A 143 -6.03 -1.01 -2.66
N ALA A 144 -4.70 -0.93 -2.80
CA ALA A 144 -3.99 0.36 -2.85
C ALA A 144 -4.26 1.12 -4.17
N ILE A 145 -4.73 0.45 -5.23
CA ILE A 145 -5.01 1.07 -6.53
C ILE A 145 -6.06 2.17 -6.41
N GLY A 146 -7.16 1.92 -5.70
CA GLY A 146 -8.25 2.89 -5.55
C GLY A 146 -7.78 4.22 -4.94
N PRO A 147 -7.19 4.19 -3.72
CA PRO A 147 -6.54 5.35 -3.11
C PRO A 147 -5.53 6.06 -4.00
N MET A 148 -4.72 5.30 -4.73
CA MET A 148 -3.69 5.82 -5.62
C MET A 148 -4.31 6.58 -6.80
N ILE A 149 -5.33 6.02 -7.45
CA ILE A 149 -6.08 6.70 -8.53
C ILE A 149 -6.68 8.00 -8.01
N VAL A 150 -7.33 7.97 -6.85
CA VAL A 150 -7.94 9.16 -6.24
C VAL A 150 -6.88 10.22 -5.94
N GLY A 151 -5.75 9.83 -5.34
CA GLY A 151 -4.65 10.73 -5.02
C GLY A 151 -4.04 11.38 -6.27
N ILE A 152 -3.73 10.60 -7.32
CA ILE A 152 -3.18 11.15 -8.57
C ILE A 152 -4.21 12.06 -9.25
N ARG A 153 -5.50 11.70 -9.21
CA ARG A 153 -6.57 12.49 -9.80
C ARG A 153 -6.71 13.85 -9.12
N GLU A 154 -6.63 13.89 -7.79
CA GLU A 154 -6.59 15.14 -7.02
C GLU A 154 -5.39 16.00 -7.44
N MET A 155 -4.19 15.39 -7.52
CA MET A 155 -2.95 16.08 -7.87
C MET A 155 -2.89 16.58 -9.33
N THR A 156 -3.76 16.06 -10.20
CA THR A 156 -3.80 16.38 -11.64
C THR A 156 -5.01 17.19 -12.07
N ASN A 157 -5.77 17.76 -11.13
CA ASN A 157 -7.01 18.50 -11.38
C ASN A 157 -8.06 17.69 -12.15
N GLY A 158 -8.22 16.40 -11.82
CA GLY A 158 -9.30 15.57 -12.37
C GLY A 158 -8.94 14.75 -13.61
N LYS A 159 -7.67 14.65 -14.01
CA LYS A 159 -7.26 13.87 -15.19
C LYS A 159 -7.33 12.35 -14.92
N ASN A 160 -8.50 11.77 -15.16
CA ASN A 160 -8.77 10.34 -14.94
C ASN A 160 -7.82 9.42 -15.71
N GLY A 161 -7.61 9.66 -17.01
CA GLY A 161 -6.79 8.78 -17.85
C GLY A 161 -5.36 8.63 -17.33
N LEU A 162 -4.71 9.75 -17.02
CA LEU A 162 -3.36 9.76 -16.46
C LEU A 162 -3.31 9.07 -15.08
N SER A 163 -4.33 9.28 -14.25
CA SER A 163 -4.41 8.69 -12.90
C SER A 163 -4.53 7.17 -12.94
N VAL A 164 -5.40 6.65 -13.82
CA VAL A 164 -5.58 5.21 -14.01
C VAL A 164 -4.31 4.59 -14.57
N SER A 165 -3.74 5.15 -15.65
CA SER A 165 -2.54 4.60 -16.27
C SER A 165 -1.36 4.53 -15.30
N ILE A 166 -1.10 5.61 -14.55
CA ILE A 166 -0.01 5.63 -13.56
C ILE A 166 -0.25 4.59 -12.47
N ALA A 167 -1.46 4.55 -11.89
CA ALA A 167 -1.78 3.60 -10.82
C ALA A 167 -1.65 2.14 -11.29
N THR A 168 -2.08 1.84 -12.52
CA THR A 168 -1.94 0.51 -13.13
C THR A 168 -0.48 0.13 -13.33
N ILE A 169 0.34 1.01 -13.91
CA ILE A 169 1.77 0.73 -14.16
C ILE A 169 2.51 0.46 -12.85
N ILE A 170 2.26 1.25 -11.83
CA ILE A 170 2.91 1.09 -10.52
C ILE A 170 2.49 -0.20 -9.84
N SER A 171 1.20 -0.51 -9.89
CA SER A 171 0.67 -1.72 -9.27
C SER A 171 1.17 -2.97 -10.00
N ALA A 172 1.24 -2.93 -11.33
CA ALA A 172 1.87 -3.98 -12.12
C ALA A 172 3.35 -4.14 -11.75
N PHE A 173 4.10 -3.05 -11.67
CA PHE A 173 5.52 -3.07 -11.26
C PHE A 173 5.70 -3.70 -9.87
N VAL A 174 4.85 -3.35 -8.90
CA VAL A 174 4.88 -3.90 -7.55
C VAL A 174 4.58 -5.41 -7.54
N LEU A 175 3.56 -5.85 -8.27
CA LEU A 175 3.19 -7.26 -8.33
C LEU A 175 4.24 -8.09 -9.07
N LEU A 176 4.84 -7.56 -10.14
CA LEU A 176 5.94 -8.21 -10.84
C LEU A 176 7.18 -8.34 -9.93
N SER A 177 7.54 -7.27 -9.22
CA SER A 177 8.66 -7.29 -8.28
C SER A 177 8.45 -8.32 -7.17
N TRP A 178 7.23 -8.40 -6.62
CA TRP A 178 6.86 -9.44 -5.66
C TRP A 178 6.96 -10.84 -6.25
N SER A 179 6.45 -11.07 -7.46
CA SER A 179 6.50 -12.37 -8.12
C SER A 179 7.94 -12.84 -8.36
N ILE A 180 8.85 -11.93 -8.74
CA ILE A 180 10.27 -12.24 -8.91
C ILE A 180 10.89 -12.62 -7.57
N LEU A 181 10.67 -11.82 -6.51
CA LEU A 181 11.24 -12.06 -5.19
C LEU A 181 10.69 -13.33 -4.52
N GLY A 182 9.42 -13.68 -4.76
CA GLY A 182 8.81 -14.91 -4.27
C GLY A 182 9.33 -16.19 -4.95
N ASN A 183 10.00 -16.06 -6.09
CA ASN A 183 10.59 -17.17 -6.85
C ASN A 183 12.11 -17.32 -6.67
N LEU A 184 12.75 -16.47 -5.86
CA LEU A 184 14.15 -16.63 -5.41
C LEU A 184 14.28 -17.82 -4.47
#